data_AF-A0A8C1TJ25-F1
#
_entry.id   AF-A0A8C1TJ25-F1
#
_cell.length_a   1.000
_cell.length_b   1.000
_cell.length_c   1.000
_cell.angle_alpha   90.00
_cell.angle_beta   90.00
_cell.angle_gamma   90.00
#
_symmetry.space_group_name_H-M   'P 1'
#
loop_
_entity.id
_entity.type
_entity.pdbx_description
1 polymer ?
#
loop_
_entity_poly.entity_id
_entity_poly.type
_entity_poly.pdbx_seq_one_letter_code
_entity_poly.pdbx_strand_id
1 'polypeptide(L)'
;GKFYLEDPSGAVQLNISKVLRFGLYTESCFVLAEGWYEDSVFHINAFGFPPTEPSSFTRAYYGNINFFGGPSSTAVKASAKLKQLEEENEDAMFVIVSDVWLDRVEVLEKIQTMFSGYSAMPPTCFIFCGNFSSAPYGRHQLRTLKGLTSRFVFVPGPEDPGPGTVLPRPPLAEHITEEFRQRVPFSVFTTNPCRVQYCSQEMVVIREDLVNKMCRNCVRLPSSNLDIPSHFVKTILSQGHLTPLPLYVCPVHWPYDYALRVYPVPDVIVFADKYDPFNVCNTDCLCINPGSFSRSGFSFKVYYPSNRTVEDRYDY
;
A
#
# COMPACT_ATOMS: atom_id res chain seq x y z
N GLY A 1 25.89 -12.38 -9.44
CA GLY A 1 25.54 -12.00 -10.82
C GLY A 1 26.42 -10.85 -11.28
N LYS A 2 26.35 -10.47 -12.55
CA LYS A 2 26.92 -9.21 -13.04
C LYS A 2 25.89 -8.11 -12.82
N PHE A 3 26.24 -7.04 -12.12
CA PHE A 3 25.38 -5.90 -11.84
C PHE A 3 25.83 -4.69 -12.66
N TYR A 4 24.88 -3.83 -13.00
CA TYR A 4 25.12 -2.58 -13.72
C TYR A 4 24.39 -1.44 -13.03
N LEU A 5 24.92 -0.23 -13.16
CA LEU A 5 24.23 1.01 -12.82
C LEU A 5 23.91 1.73 -14.13
N GLU A 6 22.66 2.16 -14.27
CA GLU A 6 22.16 2.79 -15.49
C GLU A 6 21.55 4.16 -15.16
N ASP A 7 21.81 5.12 -16.04
CA ASP A 7 21.16 6.42 -16.07
C ASP A 7 20.83 6.78 -17.55
N PRO A 8 20.18 7.92 -17.84
CA PRO A 8 19.86 8.30 -19.23
C PRO A 8 21.08 8.44 -20.17
N SER A 9 22.31 8.51 -19.64
CA SER A 9 23.54 8.66 -20.43
C SER A 9 24.19 7.33 -20.80
N GLY A 10 23.92 6.25 -20.05
CA GLY A 10 24.43 4.92 -20.35
C GLY A 10 24.45 3.98 -19.14
N ALA A 11 25.22 2.90 -19.26
CA ALA A 11 25.35 1.89 -18.22
C ALA A 11 26.83 1.58 -17.91
N VAL A 12 27.12 1.34 -16.64
CA VAL A 12 28.46 0.98 -16.15
C VAL A 12 28.41 -0.31 -15.33
N GLN A 13 29.37 -1.21 -15.56
CA GLN A 13 29.46 -2.46 -14.80
C GLN A 13 29.88 -2.17 -13.35
N LEU A 14 29.20 -2.81 -12.40
CA LEU A 14 29.46 -2.63 -10.97
C LEU A 14 30.29 -3.79 -10.39
N ASN A 15 31.22 -3.43 -9.52
CA ASN A 15 31.86 -4.36 -8.59
C ASN A 15 31.37 -4.09 -7.16
N ILE A 16 30.44 -4.94 -6.71
CA ILE A 16 29.82 -4.87 -5.39
C ILE A 16 30.64 -5.75 -4.42
N SER A 17 31.68 -5.18 -3.84
CA SER A 17 32.53 -5.88 -2.86
C SER A 17 32.19 -5.53 -1.40
N LYS A 18 31.49 -4.40 -1.16
CA LYS A 18 31.30 -3.81 0.18
C LYS A 18 29.83 -3.43 0.50
N VAL A 19 29.65 -2.94 1.72
CA VAL A 19 28.43 -2.90 2.54
C VAL A 19 27.29 -2.07 1.94
N LEU A 20 26.09 -2.65 1.92
CA LEU A 20 24.82 -1.94 1.67
C LEU A 20 24.35 -1.25 2.95
N ARG A 21 23.89 0.01 2.85
CA ARG A 21 23.27 0.73 3.99
C ARG A 21 21.87 0.18 4.30
N PHE A 22 21.18 0.75 5.27
CA PHE A 22 19.82 0.36 5.66
C PHE A 22 18.80 0.57 4.52
N GLY A 23 18.20 -0.52 4.02
CA GLY A 23 17.19 -0.59 2.96
C GLY A 23 17.03 -2.02 2.39
N LEU A 24 16.02 -2.27 1.54
CA LEU A 24 15.91 -3.48 0.70
C LEU A 24 16.33 -3.10 -0.74
N TYR A 25 17.58 -3.40 -1.11
CA TYR A 25 18.10 -3.05 -2.44
C TYR A 25 17.70 -4.13 -3.45
N THR A 26 16.80 -3.79 -4.37
CA THR A 26 16.38 -4.66 -5.47
C THR A 26 17.01 -4.20 -6.80
N GLU A 27 16.91 -5.03 -7.84
CA GLU A 27 17.52 -4.77 -9.16
C GLU A 27 17.10 -3.44 -9.82
N SER A 28 15.89 -2.96 -9.56
CA SER A 28 15.36 -1.71 -10.16
C SER A 28 15.30 -0.53 -9.18
N CYS A 29 15.99 -0.62 -8.03
CA CYS A 29 16.10 0.52 -7.14
C CYS A 29 17.07 1.57 -7.69
N PHE A 30 16.65 2.83 -7.65
CA PHE A 30 17.55 3.97 -7.80
C PHE A 30 18.39 4.15 -6.54
N VAL A 31 19.69 4.32 -6.71
CA VAL A 31 20.65 4.38 -5.60
C VAL A 31 21.66 5.48 -5.83
N LEU A 32 22.14 6.05 -4.74
CA LEU A 32 23.37 6.83 -4.69
C LEU A 32 24.52 5.87 -4.41
N ALA A 33 25.38 5.69 -5.42
CA ALA A 33 26.55 4.81 -5.33
C ALA A 33 27.82 5.67 -5.20
N GLU A 34 28.57 5.45 -4.13
CA GLU A 34 29.84 6.11 -3.84
C GLU A 34 30.98 5.12 -4.05
N GLY A 35 32.03 5.52 -4.78
CA GLY A 35 33.10 4.61 -5.18
C GLY A 35 34.15 5.26 -6.07
N TRP A 36 34.93 4.44 -6.75
CA TRP A 36 35.95 4.84 -7.71
C TRP A 36 35.81 4.03 -9.00
N TYR A 37 36.28 4.58 -10.12
CA TYR A 37 36.11 4.00 -11.45
C TYR A 37 37.48 3.70 -12.08
N GLU A 38 37.67 2.48 -12.55
CA GLU A 38 38.90 2.01 -13.21
C GLU A 38 38.52 0.93 -14.23
N ASP A 39 39.20 0.89 -15.37
CA ASP A 39 39.07 -0.16 -16.40
C ASP A 39 37.63 -0.52 -16.79
N SER A 40 36.79 0.50 -16.97
CA SER A 40 35.36 0.35 -17.33
C SER A 40 34.47 -0.29 -16.26
N VAL A 41 34.96 -0.39 -15.02
CA VAL A 41 34.23 -0.95 -13.88
C VAL A 41 34.14 0.09 -12.76
N PHE A 42 32.94 0.24 -12.20
CA PHE A 42 32.73 1.10 -11.03
C PHE A 42 32.79 0.26 -9.74
N HIS A 43 33.78 0.55 -8.91
CA HIS A 43 34.07 -0.14 -7.66
C HIS A 43 33.40 0.58 -6.49
N ILE A 44 32.41 -0.06 -5.89
CA ILE A 44 31.51 0.59 -4.93
C ILE A 44 32.02 0.45 -3.50
N ASN A 45 32.14 1.58 -2.82
CA ASN A 45 32.41 1.66 -1.39
C ASN A 45 31.13 1.62 -0.57
N ALA A 46 30.09 2.35 -0.99
CA ALA A 46 28.82 2.42 -0.30
C ALA A 46 27.64 2.63 -1.25
N PHE A 47 26.50 2.05 -0.89
CA PHE A 47 25.21 2.33 -1.49
C PHE A 47 24.29 3.02 -0.48
N GLY A 48 23.56 4.03 -0.93
CA GLY A 48 22.44 4.61 -0.21
C GLY A 48 21.25 4.83 -1.14
N PHE A 49 20.07 5.01 -0.56
CA PHE A 49 18.95 5.55 -1.33
C PHE A 49 19.04 7.07 -1.40
N PRO A 50 18.44 7.70 -2.43
CA PRO A 50 18.17 9.12 -2.39
C PRO A 50 17.37 9.47 -1.13
N PRO A 51 17.63 10.64 -0.51
CA PRO A 51 16.91 11.05 0.70
C PRO A 51 15.43 11.28 0.39
N THR A 52 14.54 10.69 1.21
CA THR A 52 13.10 10.92 1.10
C THR A 52 12.76 12.37 1.44
N GLU A 53 12.06 13.04 0.55
CA GLU A 53 11.55 14.40 0.76
C GLU A 53 10.19 14.37 1.51
N PRO A 54 10.06 15.00 2.69
CA PRO A 54 8.78 15.11 3.38
C PRO A 54 7.76 15.92 2.58
N SER A 55 6.48 15.60 2.76
CA SER A 55 5.38 16.28 2.04
C SER A 55 5.35 17.80 2.26
N SER A 56 5.81 18.29 3.41
CA SER A 56 5.92 19.73 3.71
C SER A 56 6.91 20.45 2.82
N PHE A 57 8.07 19.83 2.52
CA PHE A 57 9.09 20.38 1.62
C PHE A 57 8.59 20.39 0.17
N THR A 58 7.94 19.31 -0.27
CA THR A 58 7.35 19.25 -1.61
C THR A 58 6.34 20.39 -1.83
N ARG A 59 5.48 20.65 -0.83
CA ARG A 59 4.51 21.76 -0.90
C ARG A 59 5.17 23.13 -0.83
N ALA A 60 6.25 23.28 -0.07
CA ALA A 60 6.99 24.54 -0.03
C ALA A 60 7.60 24.89 -1.40
N TYR A 61 8.04 23.89 -2.16
CA TYR A 61 8.64 24.07 -3.48
C TYR A 61 7.61 24.19 -4.62
N TYR A 62 6.64 23.26 -4.70
CA TYR A 62 5.66 23.19 -5.79
C TYR A 62 4.34 23.93 -5.49
N GLY A 63 4.16 24.44 -4.27
CA GLY A 63 2.91 25.06 -3.83
C GLY A 63 1.80 24.04 -3.55
N ASN A 64 0.56 24.42 -3.86
CA ASN A 64 -0.64 23.67 -3.49
C ASN A 64 -1.23 22.85 -4.64
N ILE A 65 -0.39 22.35 -5.55
CA ILE A 65 -0.83 21.49 -6.67
C ILE A 65 -1.43 20.20 -6.11
N ASN A 66 -2.61 19.80 -6.61
CA ASN A 66 -3.21 18.53 -6.25
C ASN A 66 -2.60 17.36 -7.03
N PHE A 67 -1.49 16.82 -6.52
CA PHE A 67 -0.87 15.59 -7.06
C PHE A 67 -1.64 14.31 -6.71
N PHE A 68 -2.43 14.35 -5.63
CA PHE A 68 -3.11 13.17 -5.10
C PHE A 68 -4.32 12.78 -5.94
N GLY A 69 -5.04 13.79 -6.45
CA GLY A 69 -6.25 13.65 -7.26
C GLY A 69 -7.52 13.94 -6.46
N GLY A 70 -8.66 13.54 -7.00
CA GLY A 70 -9.98 13.80 -6.41
C GLY A 70 -10.60 15.14 -6.82
N PRO A 71 -11.72 15.55 -6.19
CA PRO A 71 -12.53 16.67 -6.68
C PRO A 71 -11.90 18.05 -6.48
N SER A 72 -10.98 18.19 -5.52
CA SER A 72 -10.35 19.47 -5.21
C SER A 72 -9.37 19.89 -6.31
N SER A 73 -9.37 21.16 -6.69
CA SER A 73 -8.36 21.71 -7.61
C SER A 73 -7.00 21.92 -6.94
N THR A 74 -6.98 22.09 -5.61
CA THR A 74 -5.77 22.31 -4.81
C THR A 74 -5.55 21.17 -3.81
N ALA A 75 -4.32 20.99 -3.35
CA ALA A 75 -3.97 19.99 -2.33
C ALA A 75 -4.84 20.14 -1.07
N VAL A 76 -5.46 19.05 -0.62
CA VAL A 76 -6.36 19.06 0.55
C VAL A 76 -5.63 19.38 1.85
N LYS A 77 -4.33 19.07 1.92
CA LYS A 77 -3.43 19.43 3.02
C LYS A 77 -3.30 20.94 3.26
N ALA A 78 -3.64 21.77 2.27
CA ALA A 78 -3.62 23.23 2.40
C ALA A 78 -4.93 23.81 2.97
N SER A 79 -5.98 23.01 3.09
CA SER A 79 -7.30 23.49 3.53
C SER A 79 -7.43 23.48 5.05
N ALA A 80 -7.32 24.66 5.66
CA ALA A 80 -7.55 24.84 7.11
C ALA A 80 -8.94 24.36 7.54
N LYS A 81 -9.96 24.54 6.69
CA LYS A 81 -11.33 24.06 6.95
C LYS A 81 -11.40 22.54 7.06
N LEU A 82 -10.74 21.83 6.13
CA LEU A 82 -10.71 20.36 6.19
C LEU A 82 -9.91 19.86 7.38
N LYS A 83 -8.84 20.58 7.74
CA LYS A 83 -8.05 20.25 8.93
C LYS A 83 -8.86 20.40 10.21
N GLN A 84 -9.66 21.46 10.32
CA GLN A 84 -10.57 21.64 11.46
C GLN A 84 -11.61 20.51 11.57
N LEU A 85 -12.26 20.15 10.46
CA LEU A 85 -13.26 19.06 10.44
C LEU A 85 -12.67 17.68 10.79
N GLU A 86 -11.39 17.47 10.47
CA GLU A 86 -10.64 16.26 10.84
C GLU A 86 -10.40 16.18 12.35
N GLU A 87 -10.07 17.31 12.98
CA GLU A 87 -9.81 17.41 14.42
C GLU A 87 -11.11 17.33 15.23
N GLU A 88 -12.21 17.91 14.73
CA GLU A 88 -13.52 17.88 15.38
C GLU A 88 -14.17 16.48 15.38
N ASN A 89 -13.82 15.62 14.41
CA ASN A 89 -14.42 14.30 14.26
C ASN A 89 -13.55 13.21 14.88
N GLU A 90 -13.49 13.18 16.22
CA GLU A 90 -12.69 12.22 16.98
C GLU A 90 -13.14 10.76 16.80
N ASP A 91 -14.44 10.54 16.55
CA ASP A 91 -15.04 9.22 16.34
C ASP A 91 -14.79 8.65 14.93
N ALA A 92 -14.16 9.42 14.04
CA ALA A 92 -13.80 8.95 12.72
C ALA A 92 -12.85 7.77 12.82
N MET A 93 -13.14 6.69 12.10
CA MET A 93 -12.29 5.49 12.11
C MET A 93 -12.40 4.72 10.80
N PHE A 94 -11.28 4.15 10.38
CA PHE A 94 -11.14 3.32 9.19
C PHE A 94 -10.73 1.91 9.60
N VAL A 95 -11.59 0.93 9.33
CA VAL A 95 -11.29 -0.48 9.60
C VAL A 95 -10.72 -1.11 8.34
N ILE A 96 -9.52 -1.67 8.43
CA ILE A 96 -8.74 -2.13 7.28
C ILE A 96 -8.48 -3.62 7.43
N VAL A 97 -8.94 -4.39 6.44
CA VAL A 97 -8.88 -5.85 6.43
C VAL A 97 -8.35 -6.31 5.07
N SER A 98 -7.49 -7.33 5.05
CA SER A 98 -6.89 -7.88 3.81
C SER A 98 -7.07 -9.40 3.73
N ASP A 99 -7.08 -9.96 2.52
CA ASP A 99 -7.40 -11.37 2.24
C ASP A 99 -8.73 -11.81 2.87
N VAL A 100 -9.79 -11.07 2.53
CA VAL A 100 -11.16 -11.33 3.00
C VAL A 100 -11.79 -12.45 2.17
N TRP A 101 -11.49 -13.71 2.49
CA TRP A 101 -12.01 -14.88 1.75
C TRP A 101 -13.49 -15.15 2.03
N LEU A 102 -14.36 -14.54 1.22
CA LEU A 102 -15.83 -14.57 1.38
C LEU A 102 -16.46 -15.94 1.08
N ASP A 103 -15.69 -16.87 0.52
CA ASP A 103 -16.09 -18.27 0.32
C ASP A 103 -15.96 -19.12 1.61
N ARG A 104 -15.20 -18.66 2.61
CA ARG A 104 -15.04 -19.37 3.88
C ARG A 104 -16.09 -18.95 4.90
N VAL A 105 -16.72 -19.94 5.52
CA VAL A 105 -17.76 -19.74 6.54
C VAL A 105 -17.18 -19.02 7.76
N GLU A 106 -16.02 -19.46 8.24
CA GLU A 106 -15.33 -18.87 9.40
C GLU A 106 -15.06 -17.36 9.21
N VAL A 107 -14.66 -16.96 8.00
CA VAL A 107 -14.39 -15.55 7.67
C VAL A 107 -15.68 -14.73 7.73
N LEU A 108 -16.79 -15.27 7.22
CA LEU A 108 -18.10 -14.58 7.27
C LEU A 108 -18.62 -14.45 8.70
N GLU A 109 -18.46 -15.48 9.53
CA GLU A 109 -18.85 -15.44 10.95
C GLU A 109 -18.05 -14.35 11.68
N LYS A 110 -16.74 -14.27 11.45
CA LYS A 110 -15.88 -13.24 12.03
C LYS A 110 -16.23 -11.83 11.53
N ILE A 111 -16.50 -11.65 10.24
CA ILE A 111 -17.00 -10.35 9.74
C ILE A 111 -18.32 -9.95 10.42
N GLN A 112 -19.23 -10.91 10.69
CA GLN A 112 -20.47 -10.62 11.42
C GLN A 112 -20.22 -10.26 12.89
N THR A 113 -19.27 -10.92 13.55
CA THR A 113 -18.83 -10.57 14.92
C THR A 113 -18.24 -9.17 14.94
N MET A 114 -17.34 -8.85 14.01
CA MET A 114 -16.78 -7.51 13.83
C MET A 114 -17.88 -6.46 13.61
N PHE A 115 -18.85 -6.72 12.72
CA PHE A 115 -19.98 -5.81 12.52
C PHE A 115 -20.84 -5.65 13.78
N SER A 116 -21.06 -6.72 14.53
CA SER A 116 -21.80 -6.67 15.79
C SER A 116 -21.06 -5.83 16.84
N GLY A 117 -19.73 -5.95 16.93
CA GLY A 117 -18.88 -5.16 17.81
C GLY A 117 -18.88 -3.66 17.49
N TYR A 118 -19.00 -3.31 16.21
CA TYR A 118 -19.09 -1.92 15.74
C TYR A 118 -20.53 -1.39 15.61
N SER A 119 -21.56 -2.17 15.99
CA SER A 119 -22.95 -1.74 15.83
C SER A 119 -23.32 -0.49 16.62
N ALA A 120 -22.72 -0.30 17.80
CA ALA A 120 -22.95 0.87 18.65
C ALA A 120 -22.23 2.13 18.13
N MET A 121 -21.04 1.96 17.54
CA MET A 121 -20.23 3.03 16.97
C MET A 121 -19.70 2.58 15.59
N PRO A 122 -20.51 2.73 14.52
CA PRO A 122 -20.15 2.23 13.21
C PRO A 122 -18.98 3.03 12.64
N PRO A 123 -17.94 2.37 12.09
CA PRO A 123 -16.80 3.07 11.53
C PRO A 123 -17.20 3.91 10.33
N THR A 124 -16.42 4.95 10.06
CA THR A 124 -16.59 5.81 8.88
C THR A 124 -16.49 5.01 7.59
N CYS A 125 -15.53 4.09 7.52
CA CYS A 125 -15.31 3.25 6.35
C CYS A 125 -14.67 1.91 6.73
N PHE A 126 -15.15 0.82 6.12
CA PHE A 126 -14.43 -0.44 6.02
C PHE A 126 -13.66 -0.47 4.69
N ILE A 127 -12.37 -0.75 4.73
CA ILE A 127 -11.52 -0.98 3.56
C ILE A 127 -11.20 -2.47 3.53
N PHE A 128 -11.88 -3.20 2.64
CA PHE A 128 -11.65 -4.61 2.41
C PHE A 128 -10.77 -4.79 1.19
N CYS A 129 -9.55 -5.27 1.43
CA CYS A 129 -8.62 -5.65 0.39
C CYS A 129 -8.79 -7.13 0.08
N GLY A 130 -8.71 -7.48 -1.20
CA GLY A 130 -8.68 -8.86 -1.66
C GLY A 130 -7.47 -9.62 -1.12
N ASN A 131 -7.26 -10.87 -1.48
CA ASN A 131 -8.10 -11.65 -2.38
C ASN A 131 -9.46 -11.96 -1.72
N PHE A 132 -10.55 -11.92 -2.48
CA PHE A 132 -11.90 -12.14 -1.96
C PHE A 132 -12.34 -13.60 -1.97
N SER A 133 -11.53 -14.49 -2.55
CA SER A 133 -11.74 -15.93 -2.53
C SER A 133 -10.47 -16.66 -2.08
N SER A 134 -10.63 -17.74 -1.32
CA SER A 134 -9.51 -18.57 -0.89
C SER A 134 -8.95 -19.47 -2.00
N ALA A 135 -9.75 -19.72 -3.04
CA ALA A 135 -9.35 -20.43 -4.23
C ALA A 135 -9.68 -19.60 -5.48
N PRO A 136 -8.70 -19.22 -6.32
CA PRO A 136 -8.94 -18.40 -7.51
C PRO A 136 -9.78 -19.11 -8.59
N TYR A 137 -10.01 -20.42 -8.45
CA TYR A 137 -10.78 -21.23 -9.37
C TYR A 137 -12.02 -21.78 -8.67
N GLY A 138 -13.22 -21.39 -9.11
CA GLY A 138 -14.46 -22.00 -8.62
C GLY A 138 -15.72 -21.19 -8.92
N ARG A 139 -16.89 -21.87 -8.94
CA ARG A 139 -18.23 -21.23 -9.00
C ARG A 139 -18.69 -20.83 -7.59
N HIS A 140 -17.89 -20.04 -6.88
CA HIS A 140 -18.27 -19.56 -5.57
C HIS A 140 -19.00 -18.23 -5.72
N GLN A 141 -20.30 -18.23 -5.47
CA GLN A 141 -21.06 -16.99 -5.30
C GLN A 141 -20.49 -16.24 -4.10
N LEU A 142 -20.17 -14.95 -4.30
CA LEU A 142 -19.88 -14.03 -3.21
C LEU A 142 -21.09 -14.04 -2.27
N ARG A 143 -20.94 -14.66 -1.10
CA ARG A 143 -22.02 -14.68 -0.10
C ARG A 143 -22.24 -13.26 0.40
N THR A 144 -23.51 -12.92 0.56
CA THR A 144 -23.90 -11.55 0.88
C THR A 144 -23.49 -11.18 2.30
N LEU A 145 -22.72 -10.11 2.43
CA LEU A 145 -22.57 -9.39 3.69
C LEU A 145 -23.81 -8.50 3.90
N LYS A 146 -24.51 -8.66 5.03
CA LYS A 146 -25.54 -7.68 5.44
C LYS A 146 -24.83 -6.49 6.06
N GLY A 147 -24.93 -5.33 5.43
CA GLY A 147 -24.15 -4.15 5.78
C GLY A 147 -24.77 -3.34 6.93
N LEU A 148 -23.88 -2.82 7.78
CA LEU A 148 -24.11 -1.68 8.68
C LEU A 148 -24.28 -0.39 7.86
N THR A 149 -24.59 0.73 8.53
CA THR A 149 -24.67 2.08 7.94
C THR A 149 -23.33 2.67 7.46
N SER A 150 -22.21 1.95 7.65
CA SER A 150 -20.85 2.36 7.24
C SER A 150 -20.64 2.35 5.72
N ARG A 151 -19.61 3.07 5.26
CA ARG A 151 -19.12 2.97 3.87
C ARG A 151 -18.21 1.76 3.71
N PHE A 152 -18.21 1.16 2.53
CA PHE A 152 -17.35 0.03 2.18
C PHE A 152 -16.52 0.34 0.94
N VAL A 153 -15.21 0.13 1.02
CA VAL A 153 -14.28 0.22 -0.12
C VAL A 153 -13.67 -1.15 -0.34
N PHE A 154 -13.82 -1.66 -1.56
CA PHE A 154 -13.28 -2.95 -1.98
C PHE A 154 -12.10 -2.73 -2.93
N VAL A 155 -10.90 -3.16 -2.51
CA VAL A 155 -9.66 -3.08 -3.30
C VAL A 155 -9.31 -4.48 -3.80
N PRO A 156 -9.31 -4.75 -5.12
CA PRO A 156 -9.10 -6.10 -5.65
C PRO A 156 -7.67 -6.60 -5.43
N GLY A 157 -7.54 -7.86 -5.04
CA GLY A 157 -6.27 -8.57 -4.88
C GLY A 157 -5.79 -9.25 -6.18
N PRO A 158 -4.52 -9.69 -6.23
CA PRO A 158 -3.89 -10.17 -7.47
C PRO A 158 -4.49 -11.48 -8.02
N GLU A 159 -5.25 -12.22 -7.20
CA GLU A 159 -5.90 -13.46 -7.60
C GLU A 159 -7.42 -13.28 -7.84
N ASP A 160 -7.93 -12.05 -7.73
CA ASP A 160 -9.34 -11.76 -8.00
C ASP A 160 -9.66 -11.69 -9.50
N PRO A 161 -10.93 -11.88 -9.91
CA PRO A 161 -11.32 -11.79 -11.32
C PRO A 161 -11.00 -10.43 -11.95
N GLY A 162 -10.24 -10.43 -13.05
CA GLY A 162 -9.85 -9.21 -13.76
C GLY A 162 -8.75 -9.46 -14.80
N PRO A 163 -8.22 -8.39 -15.43
CA PRO A 163 -7.17 -8.50 -16.43
C PRO A 163 -5.80 -8.76 -15.77
N GLY A 164 -5.61 -10.00 -15.29
CA GLY A 164 -4.32 -10.54 -14.86
C GLY A 164 -3.67 -9.81 -13.67
N THR A 165 -2.35 -10.02 -13.54
CA THR A 165 -1.52 -9.56 -12.41
C THR A 165 -0.82 -8.21 -12.67
N VAL A 166 -1.24 -7.47 -13.70
CA VAL A 166 -0.60 -6.22 -14.16
C VAL A 166 -1.18 -5.01 -13.42
N LEU A 167 -0.32 -4.13 -12.91
CA LEU A 167 -0.73 -2.91 -12.21
C LEU A 167 -0.76 -1.67 -13.14
N PRO A 168 -1.59 -0.65 -12.85
CA PRO A 168 -2.73 -0.67 -11.94
C PRO A 168 -3.84 -1.61 -12.42
N ARG A 169 -4.49 -2.31 -11.49
CA ARG A 169 -5.61 -3.22 -11.77
C ARG A 169 -6.95 -2.48 -11.73
N PRO A 170 -7.88 -2.74 -12.67
CA PRO A 170 -9.21 -2.16 -12.61
C PRO A 170 -10.02 -2.75 -11.45
N PRO A 171 -11.15 -2.13 -11.08
CA PRO A 171 -12.10 -2.73 -10.14
C PRO A 171 -12.66 -4.06 -10.65
N LEU A 172 -13.25 -4.82 -9.73
CA LEU A 172 -14.06 -5.98 -10.08
C LEU A 172 -15.19 -5.55 -11.03
N ALA A 173 -15.45 -6.40 -12.03
CA ALA A 173 -16.43 -6.10 -13.06
C ALA A 173 -17.82 -5.89 -12.47
N GLU A 174 -18.57 -4.94 -13.05
CA GLU A 174 -19.84 -4.48 -12.46
C GLU A 174 -20.85 -5.61 -12.28
N HIS A 175 -20.92 -6.54 -13.24
CA HIS A 175 -21.79 -7.72 -13.19
C HIS A 175 -21.56 -8.63 -11.96
N ILE A 176 -20.34 -8.65 -11.41
CA ILE A 176 -20.01 -9.41 -10.19
C ILE A 176 -20.51 -8.67 -8.95
N THR A 177 -20.49 -7.33 -9.00
CA THR A 177 -20.70 -6.46 -7.84
C THR A 177 -22.10 -5.86 -7.77
N GLU A 178 -22.90 -5.95 -8.83
CA GLU A 178 -24.20 -5.30 -8.96
C GLU A 178 -25.16 -5.68 -7.83
N GLU A 179 -25.33 -6.99 -7.59
CA GLU A 179 -26.19 -7.49 -6.52
C GLU A 179 -25.73 -6.99 -5.14
N PHE A 180 -24.42 -6.88 -4.93
CA PHE A 180 -23.87 -6.36 -3.68
C PHE A 180 -24.17 -4.87 -3.51
N ARG A 181 -23.95 -4.07 -4.55
CA ARG A 181 -24.23 -2.62 -4.54
C ARG A 181 -25.70 -2.30 -4.31
N GLN A 182 -26.61 -3.13 -4.83
CA GLN A 182 -28.05 -2.99 -4.59
C GLN A 182 -28.41 -3.19 -3.10
N ARG A 183 -27.72 -4.10 -2.40
CA ARG A 183 -27.97 -4.38 -0.97
C ARG A 183 -27.20 -3.45 -0.03
N VAL A 184 -26.01 -3.00 -0.44
CA VAL A 184 -25.13 -2.09 0.32
C VAL A 184 -24.83 -0.88 -0.57
N PRO A 185 -25.70 0.14 -0.58
CA PRO A 185 -25.58 1.28 -1.50
C PRO A 185 -24.35 2.15 -1.24
N PHE A 186 -23.79 2.11 -0.03
CA PHE A 186 -22.58 2.84 0.34
C PHE A 186 -21.29 2.03 0.10
N SER A 187 -21.30 1.14 -0.90
CA SER A 187 -20.15 0.36 -1.33
C SER A 187 -19.52 0.87 -2.62
N VAL A 188 -18.19 0.90 -2.67
CA VAL A 188 -17.39 1.29 -3.84
C VAL A 188 -16.34 0.22 -4.11
N PHE A 189 -16.38 -0.36 -5.30
CA PHE A 189 -15.33 -1.25 -5.79
C PHE A 189 -14.37 -0.42 -6.64
N THR A 190 -13.09 -0.38 -6.25
CA THR A 190 -12.10 0.54 -6.81
C THR A 190 -10.91 -0.21 -7.43
N THR A 191 -9.95 0.52 -7.99
CA THR A 191 -8.72 -0.03 -8.58
C THR A 191 -7.77 -0.57 -7.51
N ASN A 192 -6.70 -1.23 -7.95
CA ASN A 192 -5.55 -1.52 -7.08
C ASN A 192 -4.23 -1.11 -7.76
N PRO A 193 -3.44 -0.20 -7.18
CA PRO A 193 -3.71 0.53 -5.94
C PRO A 193 -4.89 1.50 -6.09
N CYS A 194 -5.34 2.04 -4.96
CA CYS A 194 -6.28 3.15 -4.91
C CYS A 194 -5.82 4.23 -3.92
N ARG A 195 -6.47 5.39 -4.02
CA ARG A 195 -6.21 6.56 -3.19
C ARG A 195 -7.50 6.98 -2.50
N VAL A 196 -7.44 7.08 -1.18
CA VAL A 196 -8.54 7.53 -0.32
C VAL A 196 -8.14 8.87 0.26
N GLN A 197 -8.97 9.88 0.02
CA GLN A 197 -8.82 11.20 0.62
C GLN A 197 -9.85 11.34 1.73
N TYR A 198 -9.40 11.70 2.94
CA TYR A 198 -10.26 11.99 4.07
C TYR A 198 -9.82 13.30 4.71
N CYS A 199 -10.69 14.32 4.69
CA CYS A 199 -10.40 15.65 5.19
C CYS A 199 -9.05 16.18 4.65
N SER A 200 -8.09 16.54 5.50
CA SER A 200 -6.78 17.01 5.05
C SER A 200 -5.77 15.90 4.77
N GLN A 201 -6.18 14.63 4.86
CA GLN A 201 -5.29 13.48 4.78
C GLN A 201 -5.38 12.69 3.48
N GLU A 202 -4.24 12.13 3.10
CA GLU A 202 -4.00 11.35 1.90
C GLU A 202 -3.60 9.92 2.29
N MET A 203 -4.41 8.94 1.90
CA MET A 203 -4.17 7.52 2.15
C MET A 203 -4.03 6.74 0.84
N VAL A 204 -2.92 6.03 0.66
CA VAL A 204 -2.71 5.12 -0.48
C VAL A 204 -2.94 3.69 -0.01
N VAL A 205 -3.74 2.91 -0.74
CA VAL A 205 -4.00 1.50 -0.42
C VAL A 205 -3.54 0.64 -1.59
N ILE A 206 -2.72 -0.38 -1.30
CA ILE A 206 -2.27 -1.36 -2.28
C ILE A 206 -2.40 -2.77 -1.72
N ARG A 207 -3.04 -3.65 -2.50
CA ARG A 207 -3.11 -5.08 -2.20
C ARG A 207 -2.16 -5.86 -3.08
N GLU A 208 -0.99 -6.18 -2.54
CA GLU A 208 0.04 -6.95 -3.27
C GLU A 208 1.01 -7.60 -2.28
N ASP A 209 1.58 -8.76 -2.66
CA ASP A 209 2.53 -9.49 -1.80
C ASP A 209 3.97 -8.95 -2.00
N LEU A 210 4.15 -7.64 -1.78
CA LEU A 210 5.36 -6.89 -2.10
C LEU A 210 6.56 -7.27 -1.26
N VAL A 211 6.40 -7.48 0.05
CA VAL A 211 7.54 -7.76 0.95
C VAL A 211 8.28 -9.00 0.45
N ASN A 212 7.54 -10.06 0.14
CA ASN A 212 8.09 -11.30 -0.39
C ASN A 212 8.70 -11.13 -1.78
N LYS A 213 8.08 -10.33 -2.68
CA LYS A 213 8.66 -10.03 -4.00
C LYS A 213 9.97 -9.27 -3.89
N MET A 214 10.05 -8.29 -3.00
CA MET A 214 11.27 -7.51 -2.76
C MET A 214 12.36 -8.38 -2.16
N CYS A 215 12.07 -9.16 -1.11
CA CYS A 215 13.05 -10.06 -0.50
C CYS A 215 13.66 -11.06 -1.50
N ARG A 216 12.84 -11.63 -2.41
CA ARG A 216 13.32 -12.55 -3.45
C ARG A 216 14.23 -11.89 -4.50
N ASN A 217 14.06 -10.60 -4.74
CA ASN A 217 14.82 -9.83 -5.74
C ASN A 217 15.85 -8.88 -5.11
N CYS A 218 16.14 -9.05 -3.82
CA CYS A 218 17.17 -8.27 -3.15
C CYS A 218 18.55 -8.68 -3.65
N VAL A 219 19.38 -7.69 -4.00
CA VAL A 219 20.81 -7.87 -4.34
C VAL A 219 21.53 -8.61 -3.22
N ARG A 220 21.21 -8.26 -1.98
CA ARG A 220 21.64 -8.96 -0.78
C ARG A 220 20.57 -8.78 0.29
N LEU A 221 20.19 -9.87 0.95
CA LEU A 221 19.29 -9.80 2.09
C LEU A 221 19.95 -8.98 3.21
N PRO A 222 19.19 -8.13 3.93
CA PRO A 222 19.65 -7.54 5.18
C PRO A 222 20.13 -8.64 6.14
N SER A 223 21.08 -8.33 7.01
CA SER A 223 21.55 -9.27 8.03
C SER A 223 20.38 -9.81 8.86
N SER A 224 20.50 -11.05 9.36
CA SER A 224 19.42 -11.85 9.96
C SER A 224 18.72 -11.26 11.21
N ASN A 225 19.22 -10.15 11.76
CA ASN A 225 18.69 -9.55 12.99
C ASN A 225 17.86 -8.28 12.72
N LEU A 226 17.45 -8.01 11.47
CA LEU A 226 16.83 -6.73 11.11
C LEU A 226 15.32 -6.81 10.84
N ASP A 227 14.66 -5.73 11.25
CA ASP A 227 13.24 -5.44 11.05
C ASP A 227 12.94 -5.18 9.56
N ILE A 228 12.61 -6.26 8.84
CA ILE A 228 12.27 -6.24 7.41
C ILE A 228 11.21 -5.19 7.07
N PRO A 229 10.09 -5.05 7.80
CA PRO A 229 9.14 -3.95 7.62
C PRO A 229 9.76 -2.56 7.53
N SER A 230 10.68 -2.20 8.44
CA SER A 230 11.31 -0.88 8.40
C SER A 230 12.23 -0.68 7.19
N HIS A 231 12.95 -1.74 6.78
CA HIS A 231 13.72 -1.70 5.53
C HIS A 231 12.83 -1.55 4.29
N PHE A 232 11.73 -2.30 4.26
CA PHE A 232 10.74 -2.26 3.19
C PHE A 232 10.14 -0.86 3.04
N VAL A 233 9.62 -0.30 4.13
CA VAL A 233 9.00 1.03 4.15
C VAL A 233 9.99 2.12 3.72
N LYS A 234 11.22 2.08 4.25
CA LYS A 234 12.24 3.04 3.81
C LYS A 234 12.50 2.94 2.31
N THR A 235 12.54 1.73 1.76
CA THR A 235 12.78 1.52 0.34
C THR A 235 11.66 2.15 -0.49
N ILE A 236 10.39 1.80 -0.21
CA ILE A 236 9.25 2.34 -0.96
C ILE A 236 9.22 3.88 -0.93
N LEU A 237 9.42 4.48 0.25
CA LEU A 237 9.40 5.93 0.39
C LEU A 237 10.60 6.59 -0.31
N SER A 238 11.80 6.03 -0.19
CA SER A 238 12.99 6.60 -0.84
C SER A 238 12.92 6.48 -2.36
N GLN A 239 12.29 5.42 -2.88
CA GLN A 239 12.06 5.26 -4.31
C GLN A 239 10.89 6.10 -4.83
N GLY A 240 10.02 6.60 -3.94
CA GLY A 240 8.81 7.33 -4.32
C GLY A 240 7.86 6.51 -5.20
N HIS A 241 7.89 5.18 -5.10
CA HIS A 241 7.18 4.26 -6.00
C HIS A 241 6.75 2.98 -5.27
N LEU A 242 5.53 2.51 -5.51
CA LEU A 242 4.96 1.32 -4.85
C LEU A 242 5.64 0.01 -5.29
N THR A 243 6.13 -0.04 -6.52
CA THR A 243 6.77 -1.25 -7.10
C THR A 243 8.15 -0.93 -7.65
N PRO A 244 9.18 -0.70 -6.80
CA PRO A 244 10.56 -0.51 -7.24
C PRO A 244 11.19 -1.86 -7.60
N LEU A 245 10.61 -2.51 -8.60
CA LEU A 245 10.93 -3.87 -9.02
C LEU A 245 10.90 -3.94 -10.55
N PRO A 246 11.66 -4.84 -11.17
CA PRO A 246 11.61 -5.04 -12.62
C PRO A 246 10.22 -5.44 -13.12
N LEU A 247 9.90 -5.09 -14.37
CA LEU A 247 8.61 -5.40 -15.01
C LEU A 247 8.30 -6.90 -15.07
N TYR A 248 9.31 -7.78 -15.12
CA TYR A 248 9.10 -9.23 -15.10
C TYR A 248 8.73 -9.76 -13.70
N VAL A 249 8.98 -8.98 -12.64
CA VAL A 249 8.59 -9.29 -11.25
C VAL A 249 7.25 -8.65 -10.90
N CYS A 250 7.10 -7.37 -11.24
CA CYS A 250 5.89 -6.59 -11.05
C CYS A 250 5.51 -5.95 -12.38
N PRO A 251 4.68 -6.61 -13.19
CA PRO A 251 4.22 -6.05 -14.45
C PRO A 251 3.39 -4.78 -14.23
N VAL A 252 3.71 -3.74 -14.99
CA VAL A 252 3.01 -2.45 -14.96
C VAL A 252 2.64 -2.05 -16.38
N HIS A 253 1.45 -1.49 -16.55
CA HIS A 253 1.07 -0.82 -17.80
C HIS A 253 1.94 0.43 -17.98
N TRP A 254 2.85 0.42 -18.95
CA TRP A 254 3.84 1.50 -19.13
C TRP A 254 3.26 2.92 -19.11
N PRO A 255 2.12 3.21 -19.78
CA PRO A 255 1.54 4.56 -19.74
C PRO A 255 1.00 4.98 -18.37
N TYR A 256 0.73 4.02 -17.48
CA TYR A 256 0.11 4.23 -16.16
C TYR A 256 1.08 4.03 -14.99
N ASP A 257 2.38 3.92 -15.24
CA ASP A 257 3.40 3.78 -14.18
C ASP A 257 3.31 4.93 -13.14
N TYR A 258 3.02 6.15 -13.60
CA TYR A 258 2.84 7.32 -12.73
C TYR A 258 1.75 7.14 -11.65
N ALA A 259 0.77 6.24 -11.86
CA ALA A 259 -0.29 5.99 -10.89
C ALA A 259 0.21 5.21 -9.66
N LEU A 260 1.35 4.52 -9.77
CA LEU A 260 2.00 3.78 -8.69
C LEU A 260 2.99 4.64 -7.89
N ARG A 261 3.05 5.94 -8.17
CA ARG A 261 3.92 6.91 -7.49
C ARG A 261 3.45 7.19 -6.05
N VAL A 262 4.43 7.28 -5.15
CA VAL A 262 4.32 7.63 -3.72
C VAL A 262 5.04 8.96 -3.44
N TYR A 263 4.91 9.90 -4.36
CA TYR A 263 5.49 11.23 -4.29
C TYR A 263 4.46 12.25 -4.83
N PRO A 264 4.10 13.30 -4.07
CA PRO A 264 4.52 13.60 -2.69
C PRO A 264 4.17 12.49 -1.69
N VAL A 265 4.87 12.45 -0.56
CA VAL A 265 4.66 11.42 0.47
C VAL A 265 3.26 11.58 1.11
N PRO A 266 2.40 10.54 1.11
CA PRO A 266 1.07 10.59 1.72
C PRO A 266 1.13 10.56 3.25
N ASP A 267 0.00 10.76 3.94
CA ASP A 267 -0.05 10.62 5.40
C ASP A 267 -0.07 9.14 5.82
N VAL A 268 -0.73 8.29 5.02
CA VAL A 268 -0.86 6.84 5.31
C VAL A 268 -0.64 6.01 4.04
N ILE A 269 0.08 4.90 4.17
CA ILE A 269 0.14 3.86 3.15
C ILE A 269 -0.27 2.53 3.77
N VAL A 270 -1.28 1.91 3.16
CA VAL A 270 -1.76 0.59 3.52
C VAL A 270 -1.19 -0.43 2.54
N PHE A 271 -0.18 -1.17 2.99
CA PHE A 271 0.36 -2.33 2.30
C PHE A 271 -0.43 -3.56 2.75
N ALA A 272 -1.56 -3.81 2.11
CA ALA A 272 -2.30 -5.06 2.30
C ALA A 272 -1.45 -6.21 1.71
N ASP A 273 -0.61 -6.81 2.55
CA ASP A 273 0.30 -7.89 2.20
C ASP A 273 -0.07 -9.12 3.05
N LYS A 274 0.20 -10.32 2.52
CA LYS A 274 0.07 -11.56 3.31
C LYS A 274 1.19 -11.74 4.33
N TYR A 275 2.23 -10.91 4.28
CA TYR A 275 3.28 -10.84 5.29
C TYR A 275 2.69 -10.51 6.68
N ASP A 276 3.46 -10.73 7.74
CA ASP A 276 3.04 -10.45 9.10
C ASP A 276 2.62 -8.98 9.27
N PRO A 277 1.55 -8.70 10.05
CA PRO A 277 1.10 -7.33 10.29
C PRO A 277 2.20 -6.45 10.88
N PHE A 278 2.26 -5.19 10.44
CA PHE A 278 3.21 -4.21 10.98
C PHE A 278 2.65 -2.79 10.93
N ASN A 279 3.26 -1.91 11.73
CA ASN A 279 3.07 -0.47 11.66
C ASN A 279 4.45 0.19 11.78
N VAL A 280 4.80 1.04 10.82
CA VAL A 280 6.09 1.74 10.78
C VAL A 280 5.82 3.18 10.34
N CYS A 281 6.30 4.15 11.10
CA CYS A 281 6.27 5.55 10.71
C CYS A 281 7.64 5.96 10.15
N ASN A 282 7.67 6.53 8.95
CA ASN A 282 8.90 7.04 8.35
C ASN A 282 8.58 8.28 7.49
N THR A 283 9.39 9.33 7.62
CA THR A 283 9.22 10.61 6.90
C THR A 283 7.77 11.16 6.98
N ASP A 284 7.21 11.20 8.20
CA ASP A 284 5.84 11.65 8.48
C ASP A 284 4.72 10.87 7.75
N CYS A 285 5.04 9.68 7.24
CA CYS A 285 4.09 8.76 6.62
C CYS A 285 3.93 7.51 7.49
N LEU A 286 2.69 7.17 7.80
CA LEU A 286 2.32 5.98 8.55
C LEU A 286 2.10 4.82 7.58
N CYS A 287 3.01 3.85 7.60
CA CYS A 287 2.92 2.66 6.77
C CYS A 287 2.39 1.48 7.59
N ILE A 288 1.29 0.89 7.15
CA ILE A 288 0.63 -0.21 7.85
C ILE A 288 0.44 -1.41 6.94
N ASN A 289 0.57 -2.59 7.53
CA ASN A 289 0.11 -3.84 6.95
C ASN A 289 -0.87 -4.49 7.93
N PRO A 290 -2.15 -4.72 7.54
CA PRO A 290 -3.09 -5.47 8.36
C PRO A 290 -2.79 -6.97 8.41
N GLY A 291 -1.95 -7.49 7.50
CA GLY A 291 -1.74 -8.92 7.32
C GLY A 291 -2.95 -9.61 6.68
N SER A 292 -2.83 -10.91 6.49
CA SER A 292 -3.89 -11.73 5.89
C SER A 292 -4.94 -12.10 6.96
N PHE A 293 -6.14 -11.52 6.92
CA PHE A 293 -7.21 -11.77 7.91
C PHE A 293 -7.50 -13.26 8.07
N SER A 294 -7.60 -13.97 6.94
CA SER A 294 -7.89 -15.41 6.91
C SER A 294 -6.75 -16.30 7.42
N ARG A 295 -5.53 -15.78 7.61
CA ARG A 295 -4.34 -16.57 8.03
C ARG A 295 -3.74 -16.10 9.35
N SER A 296 -3.97 -14.86 9.74
CA SER A 296 -3.34 -14.20 10.90
C SER A 296 -4.23 -14.21 12.15
N GLY A 297 -5.10 -15.21 12.30
CA GLY A 297 -6.05 -15.27 13.42
C GLY A 297 -7.06 -14.12 13.39
N PHE A 298 -7.55 -13.75 12.21
CA PHE A 298 -8.56 -12.71 12.02
C PHE A 298 -8.11 -11.33 12.54
N SER A 299 -6.83 -11.00 12.34
CA SER A 299 -6.28 -9.69 12.69
C SER A 299 -6.65 -8.62 11.65
N PHE A 300 -6.90 -7.41 12.13
CA PHE A 300 -7.19 -6.24 11.30
C PHE A 300 -6.67 -4.97 11.97
N LYS A 301 -6.59 -3.88 11.19
CA LYS A 301 -6.10 -2.59 11.67
C LYS A 301 -7.24 -1.57 11.73
N VAL A 302 -7.22 -0.72 12.74
CA VAL A 302 -8.11 0.44 12.83
C VAL A 302 -7.25 1.69 12.79
N TYR A 303 -7.58 2.60 11.88
CA TYR A 303 -6.90 3.88 11.75
C TYR A 303 -7.82 5.03 12.16
N TYR A 304 -7.35 5.87 13.08
CA TYR A 304 -8.05 7.05 13.55
C TYR A 304 -7.40 8.30 12.93
N PRO A 305 -8.06 8.97 11.97
CA PRO A 305 -7.49 10.13 11.29
C PRO A 305 -7.28 11.33 12.23
N SER A 306 -8.16 11.56 13.21
CA SER A 306 -8.11 12.73 14.10
C SER A 306 -6.75 12.91 14.79
N ASN A 307 -6.19 11.82 15.32
CA ASN A 307 -4.90 11.78 16.02
C ASN A 307 -3.82 10.97 15.29
N ARG A 308 -4.13 10.44 14.10
CA ARG A 308 -3.26 9.61 13.26
C ARG A 308 -2.74 8.35 13.96
N THR A 309 -3.53 7.76 14.86
CA THR A 309 -3.15 6.52 15.55
C THR A 309 -3.66 5.29 14.81
N VAL A 310 -2.97 4.17 15.05
CA VAL A 310 -3.35 2.85 14.53
C VAL A 310 -3.48 1.90 15.71
N GLU A 311 -4.58 1.17 15.75
CA GLU A 311 -4.80 0.08 16.69
C GLU A 311 -4.78 -1.26 15.98
N ASP A 312 -4.16 -2.23 16.63
CA ASP A 312 -4.26 -3.65 16.31
C ASP A 312 -5.49 -4.24 16.97
N ARG A 313 -6.33 -4.90 16.18
CA ARG A 313 -7.50 -5.62 16.67
C ARG A 313 -7.46 -7.06 16.19
N TYR A 314 -7.88 -7.95 17.07
CA TYR A 314 -8.00 -9.37 16.81
C TYR A 314 -9.45 -9.75 17.10
N ASP A 315 -10.09 -10.40 16.14
CA ASP A 315 -11.45 -10.90 16.31
C ASP A 315 -11.40 -12.29 16.96
N TYR A 316 -11.31 -12.33 18.31
CA TYR A 316 -11.28 -13.56 19.10
C TYR A 316 -12.64 -14.27 19.15
#